data_AF-A0A9D6NXM3-F1
#
_entry.id   AF-A0A9D6NXM3-F1
#
_cell.length_a   1.000
_cell.length_b   1.000
_cell.length_c   1.000
_cell.angle_alpha   90.00
_cell.angle_beta   90.00
_cell.angle_gamma   90.00
#
_symmetry.space_group_name_H-M   'P 1'
#
loop_
_entity.id
_entity.type
_entity.pdbx_description
1 polymer ?
#
loop_
_entity_poly.entity_id
_entity_poly.type
_entity_poly.pdbx_seq_one_letter_code
_entity_poly.pdbx_strand_id
1 'polypeptide(L)'
;MSKPGQGKDIEVPTEILKELLTLSEWKMLRNRFQIRSLLEKGLPVRKIAKMVGVGTDTVVRVNKILKYRPKVQKDKKETPWVFGKSDG
;
A
#
# COMPACT_ATOMS: atom_id res chain seq x y z
N MET A 1 -22.77 -16.04 -10.01
CA MET A 1 -22.11 -15.05 -9.12
C MET A 1 -21.36 -14.05 -10.00
N SER A 2 -21.84 -12.81 -10.09
CA SER A 2 -21.23 -11.75 -10.90
C SER A 2 -19.80 -11.46 -10.44
N LYS A 3 -18.86 -11.32 -11.39
CA LYS A 3 -17.50 -10.85 -11.09
C LYS A 3 -17.59 -9.51 -10.35
N PRO A 4 -16.87 -9.31 -9.23
CA PRO A 4 -16.81 -8.00 -8.59
C PRO A 4 -16.30 -7.00 -9.62
N GLY A 5 -17.12 -5.99 -9.89
CA GLY A 5 -16.83 -4.96 -10.88
C GLY A 5 -15.47 -4.31 -10.60
N GLN A 6 -14.71 -4.07 -11.66
CA GLN A 6 -13.41 -3.41 -11.61
C GLN A 6 -13.51 -2.14 -10.77
N GLY A 7 -12.56 -1.98 -9.84
CA GLY A 7 -12.58 -0.93 -8.82
C GLY A 7 -12.77 0.44 -9.44
N LYS A 8 -13.82 1.15 -9.02
CA LYS A 8 -13.96 2.57 -9.32
C LYS A 8 -12.77 3.30 -8.70
N ASP A 9 -12.13 4.17 -9.46
CA ASP A 9 -11.15 5.10 -8.91
C ASP A 9 -11.95 6.11 -8.08
N ILE A 10 -11.98 5.87 -6.76
CA ILE A 10 -12.70 6.73 -5.82
C ILE A 10 -11.66 7.67 -5.25
N GLU A 11 -11.75 8.95 -5.62
CA GLU A 11 -11.02 10.00 -4.93
C GLU A 11 -11.58 10.12 -3.51
N VAL A 12 -10.74 9.84 -2.50
CA VAL A 12 -11.11 9.95 -1.09
C VAL A 12 -10.51 11.24 -0.53
N PRO A 13 -11.33 12.27 -0.21
CA PRO A 13 -10.89 13.47 0.47
C PRO A 13 -10.21 13.18 1.81
N THR A 14 -9.25 14.02 2.20
CA THR A 14 -8.48 13.83 3.44
C THR A 14 -9.34 14.08 4.67
N GLU A 15 -10.35 14.94 4.55
CA GLU A 15 -11.32 15.29 5.58
C GLU A 15 -12.10 14.04 6.01
N ILE A 16 -12.55 13.24 5.04
CA ILE A 16 -13.26 11.99 5.29
C ILE A 16 -12.36 11.00 6.05
N LEU A 17 -11.07 10.91 5.71
CA LEU A 17 -10.14 10.05 6.44
C LEU A 17 -9.98 10.46 7.91
N LYS A 18 -10.07 11.76 8.23
CA LYS A 18 -10.01 12.24 9.61
C LYS A 18 -11.28 11.92 10.40
N GLU A 19 -12.43 11.88 9.73
CA GLU A 19 -13.71 11.50 10.35
C GLU A 19 -13.82 9.99 10.57
N LEU A 20 -13.27 9.19 9.64
CA LEU A 20 -13.34 7.73 9.70
C LEU A 20 -12.32 7.09 10.64
N LEU A 21 -11.16 7.73 10.82
CA LEU A 21 -10.07 7.16 11.61
C LEU A 21 -10.08 7.69 13.04
N THR A 22 -9.87 6.80 13.99
CA THR A 22 -9.58 7.20 15.36
C THR A 22 -8.23 7.93 15.44
N LEU A 23 -8.05 8.74 16.50
CA LEU A 23 -6.78 9.43 16.74
C LEU A 23 -5.58 8.47 16.84
N SER A 24 -5.78 7.26 17.36
CA SER A 24 -4.74 6.23 17.46
C SER A 24 -4.38 5.66 16.09
N GLU A 25 -5.37 5.41 15.23
CA GLU A 25 -5.15 4.94 13.85
C GLU A 25 -4.46 6.00 12.99
N TRP A 26 -4.84 7.27 13.14
CA TRP A 26 -4.20 8.39 12.47
C TRP A 26 -2.70 8.49 12.83
N LYS A 27 -2.39 8.40 14.14
CA LYS A 27 -1.00 8.36 14.63
C LYS A 27 -0.24 7.14 14.10
N MET A 28 -0.89 5.98 14.06
CA MET A 28 -0.30 4.76 13.50
C MET A 28 0.06 4.94 12.03
N LEU A 29 -0.83 5.52 11.21
CA LEU A 29 -0.55 5.81 9.81
C LEU A 29 0.65 6.76 9.67
N ARG A 30 0.65 7.88 10.39
CA ARG A 30 1.78 8.83 10.41
C ARG A 30 3.11 8.12 10.70
N ASN A 31 3.14 7.28 11.74
CA ASN A 31 4.34 6.54 12.11
C ASN A 31 4.77 5.58 11.01
N ARG A 32 3.84 4.85 10.38
CA ARG A 32 4.15 3.94 9.26
C ARG A 32 4.71 4.68 8.04
N PHE A 33 4.19 5.87 7.71
CA PHE A 33 4.73 6.73 6.65
C PHE A 33 6.15 7.18 6.98
N GLN A 34 6.39 7.65 8.21
CA GLN A 34 7.72 8.08 8.64
C GLN A 34 8.72 6.92 8.64
N ILE A 35 8.33 5.74 9.09
CA ILE A 35 9.15 4.52 9.03
C ILE A 35 9.53 4.22 7.58
N ARG A 36 8.57 4.25 6.65
CA ARG A 36 8.83 4.03 5.22
C ARG A 36 9.89 5.00 4.70
N SER A 37 9.73 6.30 4.92
CA SER A 37 10.69 7.31 4.45
C SER A 37 12.08 7.13 5.05
N LEU A 38 12.18 6.66 6.31
CA LEU A 38 13.48 6.39 6.95
C LEU A 38 14.12 5.08 6.46
N LEU A 39 13.31 4.07 6.16
CA LEU A 39 13.78 2.83 5.53
C LEU A 39 14.31 3.09 4.12
N GLU A 40 13.65 3.95 3.33
CA GLU A 40 14.10 4.38 2.00
C GLU A 40 15.44 5.14 2.07
N LYS A 41 15.72 5.84 3.18
CA LYS A 41 17.01 6.48 3.47
C LYS A 41 18.09 5.51 3.99
N GLY A 42 17.80 4.22 4.11
CA GLY A 42 18.75 3.20 4.54
C GLY A 42 19.08 3.18 6.04
N LEU A 43 18.25 3.78 6.90
CA LEU A 43 18.51 3.78 8.33
C LEU A 43 18.29 2.38 8.96
N PRO A 44 19.06 2.00 10.00
CA PRO A 44 18.89 0.73 10.68
C PRO A 44 17.63 0.71 11.54
N VAL A 45 16.97 -0.46 11.62
CA VAL A 45 15.68 -0.70 12.30
C VAL A 45 15.63 -0.11 13.71
N ARG A 46 16.66 -0.38 14.54
CA ARG A 46 16.73 0.10 15.92
C ARG A 46 16.78 1.63 16.02
N LYS A 47 17.46 2.30 15.09
CA LYS A 47 17.53 3.77 15.04
C LYS A 47 16.19 4.36 14.63
N ILE A 48 15.52 3.77 13.64
CA ILE A 48 14.18 4.17 13.20
C ILE A 48 13.17 4.04 14.35
N ALA A 49 13.17 2.90 15.05
CA ALA A 49 12.30 2.65 16.19
C ALA A 49 12.43 3.74 17.27
N LYS A 50 13.67 4.10 17.62
CA LYS A 50 13.97 5.19 18.57
C LYS A 50 13.49 6.56 18.08
N MET A 51 13.69 6.88 16.80
CA MET A 51 13.32 8.18 16.22
C MET A 51 11.80 8.37 16.10
N VAL A 52 11.07 7.32 15.77
CA VAL A 52 9.61 7.37 15.58
C VAL A 52 8.86 7.12 16.89
N GLY A 53 9.52 6.54 17.91
CA GLY A 53 8.89 6.21 19.19
C GLY A 53 8.00 4.97 19.11
N VAL A 54 8.44 3.93 18.40
CA VAL A 54 7.72 2.66 18.23
C VAL A 54 8.61 1.47 18.54
N GLY A 55 8.02 0.30 18.79
CA GLY A 55 8.76 -0.95 18.96
C GLY A 55 9.47 -1.38 17.66
N THR A 56 10.60 -2.08 17.80
CA THR A 56 11.37 -2.62 16.66
C THR A 56 10.53 -3.52 15.77
N ASP A 57 9.61 -4.30 16.36
CA ASP A 57 8.76 -5.23 15.64
C ASP A 57 7.82 -4.53 14.66
N THR A 58 7.39 -3.31 15.00
CA THR A 58 6.57 -2.48 14.11
C THR A 58 7.36 -2.08 12.87
N VAL A 59 8.61 -1.66 13.05
CA VAL A 59 9.50 -1.30 11.95
C VAL A 59 9.80 -2.52 11.05
N VAL A 60 10.06 -3.68 11.65
CA VAL A 60 10.28 -4.94 10.92
C VAL A 60 9.03 -5.33 10.11
N ARG A 61 7.84 -5.23 10.71
CA ARG A 61 6.57 -5.52 10.03
C ARG A 61 6.34 -4.60 8.83
N VAL A 62 6.58 -3.30 9.00
CA VAL A 62 6.48 -2.33 7.90
C VAL A 62 7.48 -2.64 6.78
N ASN A 63 8.74 -2.93 7.14
CA ASN A 63 9.77 -3.31 6.16
C ASN A 63 9.38 -4.57 5.37
N LYS A 64 8.82 -5.58 6.05
CA LYS A 64 8.30 -6.79 5.40
C LYS A 64 7.20 -6.43 4.40
N ILE A 65 6.18 -5.69 4.82
CA ILE A 65 5.06 -5.27 3.95
C ILE A 65 5.56 -4.52 2.71
N LEU A 66 6.55 -3.62 2.86
CA LEU A 66 7.11 -2.87 1.74
C LEU A 66 7.89 -3.75 0.75
N LYS A 67 8.63 -4.74 1.24
CA LYS A 67 9.36 -5.70 0.39
C LYS A 67 8.44 -6.66 -0.38
N TYR A 68 7.31 -7.04 0.22
CA TYR A 68 6.33 -7.93 -0.41
C TYR A 68 5.37 -7.23 -1.36
N ARG A 69 5.50 -5.92 -1.59
CA ARG A 69 4.63 -5.20 -2.52
C ARG A 69 4.91 -5.73 -3.94
N PRO A 70 3.99 -6.49 -4.57
CA PRO A 70 4.19 -6.85 -5.97
C PRO A 70 4.34 -5.53 -6.73
N LYS A 71 5.39 -5.41 -7.53
CA LYS A 71 5.51 -4.27 -8.46
C LYS A 71 4.18 -4.21 -9.19
N VAL A 72 3.43 -3.12 -9.05
CA VAL A 72 2.24 -2.88 -9.86
C VAL A 72 2.73 -2.93 -11.29
N GLN A 73 2.56 -4.07 -11.95
CA GLN A 73 2.85 -4.19 -13.36
C GLN A 73 1.85 -3.25 -14.01
N LYS A 74 2.35 -2.18 -14.65
CA LYS A 74 1.52 -1.39 -15.54
C LYS A 74 1.02 -2.37 -16.59
N ASP A 75 -0.26 -2.69 -16.55
CA ASP A 75 -0.88 -3.61 -17.49
C ASP A 75 -0.54 -3.16 -18.92
N LYS A 76 0.37 -3.87 -19.59
CA LYS A 76 0.45 -3.81 -21.05
C LYS A 76 -0.80 -4.51 -21.54
N LYS A 77 -1.86 -3.74 -21.79
CA LYS A 77 -3.02 -4.21 -22.53
C LYS A 77 -2.60 -4.40 -23.98
N GLU A 78 -2.42 -5.65 -24.38
CA GLU A 78 -2.75 -6.18 -25.70
C GLU A 78 -2.59 -7.71 -25.64
N THR A 79 -3.63 -8.39 -25.18
CA THR A 79 -3.80 -9.81 -25.48
C THR A 79 -5.00 -9.93 -26.39
N PRO A 80 -4.81 -10.26 -27.69
CA PRO A 80 -5.93 -10.57 -28.57
C PRO A 80 -6.56 -11.86 -28.06
N TRP A 81 -7.86 -11.81 -27.82
CA TRP A 81 -8.65 -12.90 -27.29
C TRP A 81 -8.78 -13.99 -28.37
N VAL A 82 -8.14 -15.15 -28.17
CA VAL A 82 -7.99 -16.19 -29.23
C VAL A 82 -9.24 -17.08 -29.39
N PHE A 83 -10.23 -17.03 -28.50
CA PHE A 83 -11.46 -17.81 -28.63
C PHE A 83 -12.54 -17.06 -29.42
N GLY A 84 -12.21 -16.74 -30.66
CA GLY A 84 -13.11 -16.07 -31.60
C GLY A 84 -12.61 -16.19 -33.03
N LYS A 85 -12.20 -17.39 -33.45
CA LYS A 85 -12.25 -17.72 -34.87
C LYS A 85 -13.74 -17.82 -35.21
N SER A 86 -14.28 -16.75 -35.78
CA SER A 86 -15.49 -16.85 -36.57
C SER A 86 -15.13 -17.65 -37.82
N ASP A 87 -15.65 -18.86 -37.91
CA ASP A 87 -15.73 -19.59 -39.17
C ASP A 87 -16.51 -18.71 -40.17
N GLY A 88 -15.88 -18.45 -41.30
CA GLY A 88 -16.43 -17.79 -42.48
C GLY A 88 -15.71 -18.31 -43.69
#